data_AF-A0A662UCK2-F1
#
_entry.id   AF-A0A662UCK2-F1
#
_cell.length_a   1.000
_cell.length_b   1.000
_cell.length_c   1.000
_cell.angle_alpha   90.00
_cell.angle_beta   90.00
_cell.angle_gamma   90.00
#
_symmetry.space_group_name_H-M   'P 1'
#
loop_
_entity.id
_entity.type
_entity.pdbx_description
1 polymer ?
#
loop_
_entity_poly.entity_id
_entity_poly.type
_entity_poly.pdbx_seq_one_letter_code
_entity_poly.pdbx_strand_id
1 'polypeptide(L)'
;MGHNGEDKLRELLEKVPEDILDEVLEYEEESRERRGTKSKKPFPSNEDIVEGIMEVSGGIITRSNIDELYEAVLKRLEEKGFETRFVQETRFWRLVTSLVKKGRIKLRL
;
A
#
# COMPACT_ATOMS: atom_id res chain seq x y z
N MET A 1 39.21 -7.11 -32.66
CA MET A 1 39.18 -5.66 -32.42
C MET A 1 37.72 -5.21 -32.52
N GLY A 2 37.05 -5.03 -31.39
CA GLY A 2 35.65 -4.62 -31.35
C GLY A 2 35.53 -3.35 -30.51
N HIS A 3 35.65 -2.19 -31.16
CA HIS A 3 35.50 -0.86 -30.53
C HIS A 3 34.41 0.01 -31.20
N ASN A 4 33.79 -0.47 -32.28
CA ASN A 4 32.94 0.36 -33.15
C ASN A 4 31.60 0.83 -32.52
N GLY A 5 31.17 0.23 -31.41
CA GLY A 5 29.92 0.61 -30.73
C GLY A 5 30.11 1.75 -29.72
N GLU A 6 31.20 1.70 -28.96
CA GLU A 6 31.50 2.68 -27.90
C GLU A 6 31.97 4.01 -28.50
N ASP A 7 32.77 3.94 -29.57
CA ASP A 7 33.24 5.13 -30.29
C ASP A 7 32.07 5.91 -30.92
N LYS A 8 31.09 5.16 -31.45
CA LYS A 8 29.88 5.75 -32.06
C LYS A 8 28.95 6.37 -31.02
N LEU A 9 28.89 5.79 -29.83
CA LEU A 9 28.15 6.37 -28.70
C LEU A 9 28.81 7.65 -28.19
N ARG A 10 30.15 7.67 -28.09
CA ARG A 10 30.92 8.87 -27.71
C ARG A 10 30.74 10.00 -28.71
N GLU A 11 30.83 9.70 -30.01
CA GLU A 11 30.63 10.69 -31.08
C GLU A 11 29.21 11.28 -31.04
N LEU A 12 28.20 10.47 -30.70
CA LEU A 12 26.82 10.94 -30.56
C LEU A 12 26.66 11.83 -29.32
N LEU A 13 27.23 11.46 -28.18
CA LEU A 13 27.14 12.25 -26.94
C LEU A 13 27.86 13.60 -27.07
N GLU A 14 28.96 13.67 -27.82
CA GLU A 14 29.71 14.92 -28.07
C GLU A 14 28.95 15.91 -28.96
N LYS A 15 27.99 15.43 -29.75
CA LYS A 15 27.12 16.26 -30.62
C LYS A 15 25.83 16.72 -29.92
N VAL A 16 25.53 16.21 -28.74
CA VAL A 16 24.36 16.62 -27.97
C VAL A 16 24.72 17.90 -27.19
N PRO A 17 23.95 18.99 -27.32
CA PRO A 17 24.10 20.18 -26.50
C PRO A 17 24.02 19.87 -25.00
N GLU A 18 24.87 20.52 -24.20
CA GLU A 18 25.01 20.27 -22.75
C GLU A 18 23.71 20.53 -21.98
N ASP A 19 22.92 21.52 -22.42
CA ASP A 19 21.60 21.86 -21.88
C ASP A 19 20.55 20.74 -22.05
N ILE A 20 20.62 19.99 -23.15
CA ILE A 20 19.73 18.84 -23.39
C ILE A 20 20.16 17.63 -22.55
N LEU A 21 21.48 17.45 -22.37
CA LEU A 21 22.03 16.42 -21.48
C LEU A 21 21.61 16.69 -20.03
N ASP A 22 21.72 17.94 -19.58
CA ASP A 22 21.31 18.37 -18.24
C ASP A 22 19.80 18.16 -18.02
N GLU A 23 18.94 18.49 -18.99
CA GLU A 23 17.49 18.26 -18.90
C GLU A 23 17.15 16.77 -18.72
N VAL A 24 17.82 15.88 -19.46
CA VAL A 24 17.62 14.43 -19.35
C VAL A 24 18.15 13.92 -18.01
N LEU A 25 19.30 14.41 -17.55
CA LEU A 25 19.89 14.04 -16.27
C LEU A 25 19.02 14.50 -15.10
N GLU A 26 18.53 15.73 -15.10
CA GLU A 26 17.58 16.26 -14.11
C GLU A 26 16.28 15.47 -14.12
N TYR A 27 15.73 15.15 -15.30
CA TYR A 27 14.52 14.33 -15.41
C TYR A 27 14.74 12.90 -14.90
N GLU A 28 15.92 12.31 -15.15
CA GLU A 28 16.30 11.02 -14.62
C GLU A 28 16.52 11.06 -13.11
N GLU A 29 17.14 12.09 -12.57
CA GLU A 29 17.40 12.29 -11.14
C GLU A 29 16.07 12.47 -10.39
N GLU A 30 15.19 13.35 -10.88
CA GLU A 30 13.84 13.57 -10.34
C GLU A 30 12.99 12.27 -10.46
N SER A 31 13.15 11.52 -11.55
CA SER A 31 12.50 10.21 -11.74
C SER A 31 13.10 9.12 -10.84
N ARG A 32 14.41 9.15 -10.56
CA ARG A 32 15.12 8.22 -9.67
C ARG A 32 14.78 8.48 -8.21
N GLU A 33 14.65 9.74 -7.81
CA GLU A 33 14.13 10.13 -6.49
C GLU A 33 12.68 9.67 -6.30
N ARG A 34 11.82 9.82 -7.33
CA ARG A 34 10.46 9.27 -7.32
C ARG A 34 10.41 7.73 -7.35
N ARG A 35 11.45 7.09 -7.86
CA ARG A 35 11.66 5.62 -7.87
C ARG A 35 12.46 5.12 -6.68
N GLY A 36 12.85 5.99 -5.75
CA GLY A 36 13.30 5.59 -4.42
C GLY A 36 12.25 4.64 -3.87
N THR A 37 12.66 3.42 -3.57
CA THR A 37 11.81 2.29 -3.15
C THR A 37 10.86 2.73 -2.04
N LYS A 38 9.67 3.25 -2.40
CA LYS A 38 8.52 3.24 -1.50
C LYS A 38 8.31 1.77 -1.20
N SER A 39 8.82 1.33 -0.05
CA SER A 39 8.47 0.06 0.55
C SER A 39 6.98 -0.13 0.30
N LYS A 40 6.62 -1.10 -0.55
CA LYS A 40 5.21 -1.36 -0.84
C LYS A 40 4.59 -1.68 0.51
N LYS A 41 3.70 -0.81 0.98
CA LYS A 41 2.99 -1.03 2.24
C LYS A 41 2.45 -2.46 2.21
N PRO A 42 2.71 -3.26 3.26
CA PRO A 42 2.28 -4.65 3.27
C PRO A 42 0.75 -4.71 3.21
N PHE A 43 0.22 -5.76 2.60
CA PHE A 43 -1.22 -6.06 2.70
C PHE A 43 -1.50 -6.74 4.03
N PRO A 44 -2.64 -6.44 4.69
CA PRO A 44 -2.98 -7.06 5.95
C PRO A 44 -3.35 -8.54 5.74
N SER A 45 -2.87 -9.39 6.64
CA SER A 45 -3.31 -10.78 6.77
C SER A 45 -4.69 -10.86 7.44
N ASN A 46 -5.26 -12.07 7.52
CA ASN A 46 -6.51 -12.24 8.27
C ASN A 46 -6.33 -11.96 9.77
N GLU A 47 -5.15 -12.23 10.33
CA GLU A 47 -4.86 -11.95 11.74
C GLU A 47 -4.80 -10.45 12.00
N ASP A 48 -4.17 -9.69 11.10
CA ASP A 48 -4.13 -8.23 11.17
C ASP A 48 -5.54 -7.62 11.10
N ILE A 49 -6.39 -8.11 10.19
CA ILE A 49 -7.78 -7.65 10.08
C ILE A 49 -8.57 -7.99 11.35
N VAL A 50 -8.38 -9.19 11.90
CA VAL A 50 -9.03 -9.61 13.16
C VAL A 50 -8.60 -8.72 14.32
N GLU A 51 -7.30 -8.41 14.43
CA GLU A 51 -6.78 -7.49 15.43
C GLU A 51 -7.41 -6.10 15.27
N GLY A 52 -7.46 -5.57 14.04
CA GLY A 52 -8.13 -4.31 13.73
C GLY A 52 -9.61 -4.31 14.13
N ILE A 53 -10.36 -5.37 13.85
CA ILE A 53 -11.76 -5.52 14.28
C ILE A 53 -11.86 -5.47 15.81
N MET A 54 -10.99 -6.18 16.52
CA MET A 54 -11.03 -6.22 18.00
C MET A 54 -10.70 -4.85 18.60
N GLU A 55 -9.72 -4.14 18.06
CA GLU A 55 -9.35 -2.79 18.49
C GLU A 55 -10.48 -1.78 18.28
N VAL A 56 -11.08 -1.77 17.10
CA VAL A 56 -12.15 -0.81 16.75
C VAL A 56 -13.45 -1.12 17.50
N SER A 57 -13.83 -2.40 17.58
CA SER A 57 -15.09 -2.79 18.24
C SER A 57 -14.99 -2.80 19.77
N GLY A 58 -13.79 -2.87 20.36
CA GLY A 58 -13.63 -3.12 21.79
C GLY A 58 -14.26 -4.45 22.25
N GLY A 59 -14.46 -5.39 21.32
CA GLY A 59 -15.14 -6.66 21.56
C GLY A 59 -16.68 -6.59 21.58
N ILE A 60 -17.28 -5.45 21.23
CA ILE A 60 -18.75 -5.29 21.18
C ILE A 60 -19.16 -4.58 19.89
N ILE A 61 -20.07 -5.19 19.13
CA ILE A 61 -20.70 -4.57 17.95
C ILE A 61 -22.14 -4.24 18.32
N THR A 62 -22.55 -2.99 18.09
CA THR A 62 -23.88 -2.45 18.34
C THR A 62 -24.53 -1.97 17.04
N ARG A 63 -25.85 -1.72 17.05
CA ARG A 63 -26.52 -1.05 15.92
C ARG A 63 -25.86 0.28 15.52
N SER A 64 -25.30 1.01 16.48
CA SER A 64 -24.74 2.32 16.23
C SER A 64 -23.35 2.29 15.57
N ASN A 65 -22.61 1.18 15.65
CA ASN A 65 -21.26 1.10 15.07
C ASN A 65 -21.15 0.11 13.91
N ILE A 66 -22.14 -0.74 13.68
CA ILE A 66 -22.06 -1.79 12.66
C ILE A 66 -21.88 -1.24 11.25
N ASP A 67 -22.56 -0.15 10.91
CA ASP A 67 -22.53 0.45 9.57
C ASP A 67 -21.16 1.08 9.26
N GLU A 68 -20.48 1.63 10.27
CA GLU A 68 -19.17 2.29 10.12
C GLU A 68 -17.99 1.35 10.42
N LEU A 69 -18.25 0.14 10.93
CA LEU A 69 -17.22 -0.75 11.44
C LEU A 69 -16.17 -1.11 10.38
N TYR A 70 -16.61 -1.34 9.14
CA TYR A 70 -15.71 -1.70 8.04
C TYR A 70 -14.70 -0.58 7.76
N GLU A 71 -15.20 0.63 7.52
CA GLU A 71 -14.37 1.80 7.22
C GLU A 71 -13.44 2.15 8.39
N ALA A 72 -13.95 2.06 9.62
CA ALA A 72 -13.14 2.30 10.81
C ALA A 72 -11.96 1.31 10.92
N VAL A 73 -12.16 0.03 10.56
CA VAL A 73 -11.08 -0.95 10.55
C VAL A 73 -10.09 -0.71 9.40
N LEU A 74 -10.55 -0.31 8.21
CA LEU A 74 -9.64 0.06 7.11
C LEU A 74 -8.73 1.20 7.53
N LYS A 75 -9.32 2.28 8.07
CA LYS A 75 -8.57 3.42 8.58
C LYS A 75 -7.55 3.00 9.64
N ARG A 76 -7.96 2.13 10.57
CA ARG A 76 -7.06 1.61 11.62
C ARG A 76 -5.89 0.81 11.05
N LEU A 77 -6.11 0.01 10.01
CA LEU A 77 -5.04 -0.74 9.33
C LEU A 77 -4.10 0.19 8.56
N GLU A 78 -4.61 1.23 7.92
CA GLU A 78 -3.79 2.23 7.23
C GLU A 78 -2.89 3.02 8.20
N GLU A 79 -3.43 3.39 9.37
CA GLU A 79 -2.67 4.01 10.47
C GLU A 79 -1.53 3.10 10.96
N LYS A 80 -1.72 1.77 10.91
CA LYS A 80 -0.68 0.77 11.21
C LYS A 80 0.30 0.55 10.05
N GLY A 81 0.12 1.25 8.93
CA GLY A 81 1.02 1.18 7.78
C GLY A 81 0.67 0.12 6.73
N PHE A 82 -0.52 -0.50 6.81
CA PHE A 82 -0.97 -1.45 5.80
C PHE A 82 -1.55 -0.77 4.56
N GLU A 83 -1.52 -1.49 3.44
CA GLU A 83 -2.26 -1.19 2.21
C GLU A 83 -3.58 -1.97 2.21
N THR A 84 -4.71 -1.26 2.25
CA THR A 84 -6.05 -1.82 2.48
C THR A 84 -6.87 -2.09 1.21
N ARG A 85 -6.41 -1.65 0.04
CA ARG A 85 -7.11 -1.76 -1.26
C ARG A 85 -7.65 -3.14 -1.65
N PHE A 86 -7.13 -4.23 -1.06
CA PHE A 86 -7.57 -5.60 -1.31
C PHE A 86 -8.30 -6.25 -0.13
N VAL A 87 -8.57 -5.50 0.93
CA VAL A 87 -9.51 -5.92 1.97
C VAL A 87 -10.90 -5.79 1.38
N GLN A 88 -11.52 -6.92 1.07
CA GLN A 88 -12.89 -6.95 0.57
C GLN A 88 -13.88 -6.99 1.72
N GLU A 89 -14.98 -6.28 1.59
CA GLU A 89 -16.06 -6.25 2.57
C GLU A 89 -16.61 -7.67 2.88
N THR A 90 -16.76 -8.52 1.87
CA THR A 90 -17.17 -9.93 2.06
C THR A 90 -16.18 -10.72 2.91
N ARG A 91 -14.86 -10.52 2.71
CA ARG A 91 -13.82 -11.16 3.53
C ARG A 91 -13.89 -10.65 4.96
N PHE A 92 -14.07 -9.35 5.13
CA PHE A 92 -14.20 -8.69 6.42
C PHE A 92 -15.38 -9.24 7.23
N TRP A 93 -16.59 -9.24 6.66
CA TRP A 93 -17.79 -9.74 7.35
C TRP A 93 -17.72 -11.23 7.68
N ARG A 94 -17.02 -12.02 6.86
CA ARG A 94 -16.74 -13.44 7.18
C ARG A 94 -15.88 -13.56 8.44
N LEU A 95 -14.89 -12.69 8.63
CA LEU A 95 -14.07 -12.66 9.85
C LEU A 95 -14.88 -12.19 11.06
N VAL A 96 -15.65 -11.11 10.93
CA VAL A 96 -16.56 -10.62 11.99
C VAL A 96 -17.51 -11.74 12.43
N THR A 97 -18.19 -12.39 11.48
CA THR A 97 -19.12 -13.50 11.76
C THR A 97 -18.42 -14.65 12.48
N SER A 98 -17.19 -14.98 12.09
CA SER A 98 -16.38 -16.01 12.75
C SER A 98 -16.08 -15.63 14.21
N LEU A 99 -15.75 -14.36 14.49
CA LEU A 99 -15.48 -13.88 15.84
C LEU A 99 -16.72 -13.90 16.72
N VAL A 100 -17.88 -13.52 16.19
CA VAL A 100 -19.18 -13.60 16.88
C VAL A 100 -19.53 -15.06 17.20
N LYS A 101 -19.43 -15.96 16.22
CA LYS A 101 -19.69 -17.40 16.41
C LYS A 101 -18.78 -18.04 17.47
N LYS A 102 -17.52 -17.59 17.54
CA LYS A 102 -16.55 -18.04 18.55
C LYS A 102 -16.71 -17.35 19.91
N GLY A 103 -17.67 -16.43 20.06
CA GLY A 103 -17.89 -15.68 21.30
C GLY A 103 -16.78 -14.67 21.65
N ARG A 104 -15.91 -14.32 20.68
CA ARG A 104 -14.84 -13.34 20.89
C ARG A 104 -15.34 -11.90 20.78
N ILE A 105 -16.45 -11.70 20.07
CA ILE A 105 -17.16 -10.42 19.97
C ILE A 105 -18.61 -10.63 20.38
N LYS A 106 -19.14 -9.72 21.21
CA LYS A 106 -20.55 -9.69 21.58
C LYS A 106 -21.32 -8.83 20.60
N LEU A 107 -22.39 -9.37 20.04
CA LEU A 107 -23.29 -8.64 19.16
C LEU A 107 -24.50 -8.16 19.97
N ARG A 108 -24.77 -6.85 19.94
CA ARG A 108 -25.91 -6.19 20.60
C ARG A 108 -26.66 -5.34 19.58
N LEU A 109 -27.43 -6.02 18.73
CA LEU A 109 -28.31 -5.40 17.73
C LEU A 109 -29.70 -5.11 18.30
#